data_AF-A0A7X8ZW14-F1
#
_entry.id   AF-A0A7X8ZW14-F1
#
_cell.length_a   1.000
_cell.length_b   1.000
_cell.length_c   1.000
_cell.angle_alpha   90.00
_cell.angle_beta   90.00
_cell.angle_gamma   90.00
#
_symmetry.space_group_name_H-M   'P 1'
#
loop_
_entity.id
_entity.type
_entity.pdbx_description
1 polymer ?
#
loop_
_entity_poly.entity_id
_entity_poly.type
_entity_poly.pdbx_seq_one_letter_code
_entity_poly.pdbx_strand_id
1 'polypeptide(L)'
;MDQNKKDKFQFVKKETDTFLLEEDETTVQEAEKSEEPKKESQIDPEEAKKKQRRKKIRRLIIGTVIMFIISAILFVFGLLWQDAYDMLAICNSLWLVFALEFTMGWSLFVYNKNIFSPLIHGTKTFALMLIGRKPKKSYYEYMMYINENPVPTFYYLLILTFALVILIPAVILMLMLI
;
A
#
# COMPACT_ATOMS: atom_id res chain seq x y z
N MET A 1 61.72 -1.97 14.08
CA MET A 1 60.88 -3.15 14.37
C MET A 1 60.11 -2.80 15.61
N ASP A 2 58.78 -2.69 15.65
CA ASP A 2 57.77 -3.13 14.72
C ASP A 2 56.52 -2.24 14.90
N GLN A 3 55.80 -2.00 13.82
CA GLN A 3 54.64 -1.12 13.75
C GLN A 3 53.40 -1.84 14.30
N ASN A 4 52.65 -1.23 15.23
CA ASN A 4 51.33 -1.74 15.60
C ASN A 4 50.21 -0.81 15.14
N LYS A 5 49.29 -1.43 14.41
CA LYS A 5 48.32 -0.86 13.48
C LYS A 5 47.22 -0.08 14.21
N LYS A 6 46.90 1.09 13.65
CA LYS A 6 45.62 1.76 13.86
C LYS A 6 44.57 1.04 13.04
N ASP A 7 43.63 0.37 13.69
CA ASP A 7 42.44 -0.19 13.05
C ASP A 7 41.53 0.95 12.56
N LYS A 8 41.66 1.27 11.27
CA LYS A 8 40.67 2.05 10.52
C LYS A 8 39.49 1.14 10.23
N PHE A 9 38.40 1.29 10.98
CA PHE A 9 37.09 0.82 10.55
C PHE A 9 36.66 1.59 9.30
N GLN A 10 36.80 0.97 8.13
CA GLN A 10 36.17 1.43 6.89
C GLN A 10 34.75 0.87 6.86
N PHE A 11 33.75 1.74 6.97
CA PHE A 11 32.38 1.36 6.65
C PHE A 11 32.28 1.16 5.14
N VAL A 12 32.22 -0.10 4.73
CA VAL A 12 31.79 -0.49 3.39
C VAL A 12 30.35 0.01 3.24
N LYS A 13 30.14 1.06 2.43
CA LYS A 13 28.81 1.40 1.91
C LYS A 13 28.32 0.20 1.12
N LYS A 14 27.45 -0.62 1.71
CA LYS A 14 26.54 -1.46 0.93
C LYS A 14 25.59 -0.51 0.24
N GLU A 15 25.75 -0.36 -1.07
CA GLU A 15 24.65 0.01 -1.95
C GLU A 15 23.64 -1.14 -1.91
N THR A 16 22.76 -1.11 -0.92
CA THR A 16 21.47 -1.79 -1.00
C THR A 16 20.54 -0.85 -1.75
N ASP A 17 20.15 -1.26 -2.95
CA ASP A 17 19.07 -0.68 -3.72
C ASP A 17 17.82 -0.50 -2.85
N THR A 18 17.64 0.71 -2.31
CA THR A 18 16.41 1.17 -1.68
C THR A 18 15.41 1.51 -2.78
N PHE A 19 14.88 0.47 -3.43
CA PHE A 19 13.74 0.55 -4.35
C PHE A 19 12.39 0.60 -3.60
N LEU A 20 12.39 0.48 -2.27
CA LEU A 20 11.21 0.64 -1.43
C LEU A 20 11.32 1.95 -0.66
N LEU A 21 10.36 2.84 -0.95
CA LEU A 21 10.19 4.16 -0.35
C LEU A 21 10.27 4.08 1.18
N GLU A 22 11.24 4.77 1.77
CA GLU A 22 11.27 5.04 3.21
C GLU A 22 9.97 5.76 3.61
N GLU A 23 9.15 5.06 4.40
CA GLU A 23 8.14 5.65 5.25
C GLU A 23 8.86 6.18 6.49
N ASP A 24 9.16 7.48 6.49
CA ASP A 24 9.57 8.19 7.71
C ASP A 24 8.36 8.25 8.67
N GLU A 25 8.24 7.23 9.52
CA GLU A 25 7.65 7.37 10.84
C GLU A 25 8.72 7.91 11.80
N THR A 26 8.47 9.05 12.43
CA THR A 26 9.14 9.42 13.69
C THR A 26 8.26 10.35 14.51
N THR A 27 7.43 9.70 15.33
CA THR A 27 7.35 9.83 16.79
C THR A 27 7.70 11.17 17.42
N VAL A 28 6.70 11.72 18.12
CA VAL A 28 6.80 12.83 19.06
C VAL A 28 7.31 12.32 20.42
N GLN A 29 8.32 13.03 20.96
CA GLN A 29 8.78 13.10 22.36
C GLN A 29 9.61 11.95 22.98
N GLU A 30 10.90 12.20 23.22
CA GLU A 30 11.44 12.49 24.57
C GLU A 30 12.82 13.16 24.47
N ALA A 31 13.29 13.74 25.59
CA ALA A 31 14.06 14.97 25.67
C ALA A 31 15.59 14.84 25.75
N GLU A 32 16.23 15.94 25.32
CA GLU A 32 17.43 16.57 25.89
C GLU A 32 18.85 15.96 25.75
N LYS A 33 19.66 16.77 25.04
CA LYS A 33 21.02 17.23 25.39
C LYS A 33 22.21 16.51 24.73
N SER A 34 22.66 17.08 23.61
CA SER A 34 24.02 17.63 23.53
C SER A 34 24.10 18.67 22.40
N GLU A 35 24.61 19.83 22.77
CA GLU A 35 24.81 21.02 21.96
C GLU A 35 25.84 20.80 20.83
N GLU A 36 25.55 21.32 19.63
CA GLU A 36 26.46 22.23 18.94
C GLU A 36 25.72 22.97 17.80
N PRO A 37 25.92 24.30 17.64
CA PRO A 37 25.13 25.13 16.74
C PRO A 37 25.74 25.13 15.34
N LYS A 38 25.05 24.59 14.33
CA LYS A 38 25.40 24.81 12.92
C LYS A 38 24.19 25.20 12.10
N LYS A 39 24.12 26.52 11.86
CA LYS A 39 23.39 27.24 10.79
C LYS A 39 21.91 26.91 10.70
N GLU A 40 21.11 27.74 11.38
CA GLU A 40 19.79 28.15 10.93
C GLU A 40 19.89 28.65 9.47
N SER A 41 19.79 27.72 8.53
CA SER A 41 19.23 28.07 7.23
C SER A 41 17.75 28.30 7.49
N GLN A 42 17.33 29.56 7.41
CA GLN A 42 15.94 29.93 7.24
C GLN A 42 15.45 29.22 5.97
N ILE A 43 14.96 27.98 6.12
CA ILE A 43 14.26 27.30 5.05
C ILE A 43 12.97 28.09 4.90
N ASP A 44 12.92 28.89 3.83
CA ASP A 44 11.72 29.62 3.45
C ASP A 44 10.53 28.65 3.48
N PRO A 45 9.47 28.93 4.25
CA PRO A 45 8.28 28.07 4.31
C PRO A 45 7.68 27.79 2.92
N GLU A 46 7.99 28.60 1.90
CA GLU A 46 7.62 28.36 0.52
C GLU A 46 8.40 27.21 -0.14
N GLU A 47 9.68 27.03 0.15
CA GLU A 47 10.51 25.95 -0.40
C GLU A 47 10.17 24.59 0.20
N ALA A 48 9.87 24.54 1.50
CA ALA A 48 9.43 23.32 2.17
C ALA A 48 8.09 22.81 1.59
N LYS A 49 7.14 23.71 1.32
CA LYS A 49 5.86 23.38 0.67
C LYS A 49 6.06 22.85 -0.76
N LYS A 50 6.96 23.45 -1.55
CA LYS A 50 7.28 22.98 -2.91
C LYS A 50 7.89 21.58 -2.90
N LYS A 51 8.81 21.28 -1.98
CA LYS A 51 9.41 19.93 -1.83
C LYS A 51 8.37 18.88 -1.45
N GLN A 52 7.48 19.18 -0.50
CA GLN A 52 6.39 18.26 -0.11
C GLN A 52 5.42 17.99 -1.26
N ARG A 53 5.04 19.01 -2.04
CA ARG A 53 4.19 18.83 -3.23
C ARG A 53 4.82 17.90 -4.26
N ARG A 54 6.12 18.07 -4.54
CA ARG A 54 6.86 17.20 -5.47
C ARG A 54 6.89 15.75 -5.00
N LYS A 55 7.10 15.50 -3.70
CA LYS A 55 7.04 14.15 -3.11
C LYS A 55 5.65 13.51 -3.29
N LYS A 56 4.57 14.26 -3.02
CA LYS A 56 3.18 13.78 -3.20
C LYS A 56 2.87 13.46 -4.66
N ILE A 57 3.24 14.35 -5.59
CA ILE A 57 3.04 14.14 -7.03
C ILE A 57 3.83 12.92 -7.51
N ARG A 58 5.09 12.78 -7.10
CA ARG A 58 5.90 11.60 -7.45
C ARG A 58 5.25 10.30 -6.96
N ARG A 59 4.75 10.28 -5.72
CA ARG A 59 4.06 9.11 -5.16
C ARG A 59 2.78 8.79 -5.93
N LEU A 60 2.01 9.81 -6.32
CA LEU A 60 0.83 9.65 -7.18
C LEU A 60 1.20 9.07 -8.56
N ILE A 61 2.18 9.65 -9.26
CA ILE A 61 2.60 9.18 -10.58
C ILE A 61 3.06 7.72 -10.51
N ILE A 62 3.93 7.38 -9.55
CA ILE A 62 4.42 6.01 -9.40
C ILE A 62 3.26 5.05 -9.10
N GLY A 63 2.36 5.42 -8.17
CA GLY A 63 1.18 4.63 -7.85
C GLY A 63 0.28 4.40 -9.07
N THR A 64 0.02 5.46 -9.84
CA THR A 64 -0.77 5.41 -11.08
C THR A 64 -0.14 4.48 -12.12
N VAL A 65 1.18 4.54 -12.30
CA VAL A 65 1.90 3.66 -13.24
C VAL A 65 1.81 2.19 -12.80
N ILE A 66 2.02 1.92 -11.51
CA ILE A 66 1.92 0.55 -10.96
C ILE A 66 0.51 0.00 -11.15
N MET A 67 -0.52 0.77 -10.78
CA MET A 67 -1.91 0.35 -10.94
C MET A 67 -2.24 0.09 -12.40
N PHE A 68 -1.84 0.98 -13.31
CA PHE A 68 -2.06 0.79 -14.74
C PHE A 68 -1.44 -0.52 -15.25
N ILE A 69 -0.21 -0.86 -14.81
CA ILE A 69 0.45 -2.12 -15.19
C ILE A 69 -0.35 -3.32 -14.65
N ILE A 70 -0.78 -3.28 -13.39
CA ILE A 70 -1.58 -4.34 -12.78
C ILE A 70 -2.91 -4.52 -13.53
N SER A 71 -3.63 -3.44 -13.81
CA SER A 71 -4.88 -3.46 -14.57
C SER A 71 -4.68 -4.03 -15.97
N ALA A 72 -3.61 -3.64 -16.66
CA ALA A 72 -3.28 -4.15 -17.99
C ALA A 72 -2.98 -5.66 -17.97
N ILE A 73 -2.24 -6.14 -16.98
CA ILE A 73 -1.96 -7.58 -16.81
C ILE A 73 -3.26 -8.35 -16.54
N LEU A 74 -4.11 -7.86 -15.63
CA LEU A 74 -5.40 -8.50 -15.32
C LEU A 74 -6.34 -8.50 -16.54
N PHE A 75 -6.33 -7.43 -17.32
CA PHE A 75 -7.13 -7.33 -18.54
C PHE A 75 -6.68 -8.35 -19.60
N VAL A 76 -5.37 -8.43 -19.86
CA VAL A 76 -4.79 -9.42 -20.78
C VAL A 76 -5.06 -10.83 -20.27
N PHE A 77 -4.94 -11.07 -18.96
CA PHE A 77 -5.29 -12.33 -18.34
C PHE A 77 -6.77 -12.71 -18.59
N GLY A 78 -7.69 -11.75 -18.45
CA GLY A 78 -9.11 -11.96 -18.75
C GLY A 78 -9.36 -12.37 -20.21
N LEU A 79 -8.70 -11.70 -21.16
CA LEU A 79 -8.80 -12.04 -22.58
C LEU A 79 -8.22 -13.42 -22.89
N LEU A 80 -7.03 -13.73 -22.37
CA LEU A 80 -6.38 -15.02 -22.57
C LEU A 80 -7.17 -16.17 -21.94
N TRP A 81 -7.85 -15.93 -20.81
CA TRP A 81 -8.69 -16.94 -20.18
C TRP A 81 -9.93 -17.26 -21.03
N GLN A 82 -10.52 -16.27 -21.69
CA GLN A 82 -11.71 -16.45 -22.51
C GLN A 82 -11.41 -16.99 -23.92
N ASP A 83 -10.15 -16.94 -24.35
CA ASP A 83 -9.69 -17.32 -25.71
C ASP A 83 -10.52 -16.67 -26.83
N ALA A 84 -10.96 -15.43 -26.59
CA ALA A 84 -11.81 -14.66 -27.49
C ALA A 84 -11.46 -13.17 -27.42
N TYR A 85 -11.57 -12.49 -28.57
CA TYR A 85 -11.25 -11.05 -28.71
C TYR A 85 -12.44 -10.21 -29.20
N ASP A 86 -13.64 -10.77 -29.12
CA ASP A 86 -14.87 -10.07 -29.48
C ASP A 86 -15.20 -8.95 -28.47
N MET A 87 -16.06 -8.01 -28.88
CA MET A 87 -16.53 -6.91 -28.02
C MET A 87 -17.06 -7.41 -26.66
N LEU A 88 -17.72 -8.56 -26.64
CA LEU A 88 -18.22 -9.19 -25.42
C LEU A 88 -17.09 -9.69 -24.52
N ALA A 89 -16.02 -10.25 -25.09
CA ALA A 89 -14.85 -10.69 -24.32
C ALA A 89 -14.09 -9.52 -23.71
N ILE A 90 -13.96 -8.42 -24.45
CA ILE A 90 -13.40 -7.15 -23.94
C ILE A 90 -14.24 -6.62 -22.78
N CYS A 91 -15.57 -6.59 -22.93
CA CYS A 91 -16.49 -6.16 -21.89
C CYS A 91 -16.35 -7.02 -20.62
N ASN A 92 -16.40 -8.34 -20.77
CA ASN A 92 -16.25 -9.27 -19.65
C ASN A 92 -14.89 -9.14 -18.94
N SER A 93 -13.81 -8.93 -19.71
CA SER A 93 -12.47 -8.74 -19.16
C SER A 93 -12.37 -7.44 -18.34
N LEU A 94 -12.97 -6.34 -18.82
CA LEU A 94 -13.04 -5.09 -18.04
C LEU A 94 -13.86 -5.25 -16.76
N TRP A 95 -14.97 -5.97 -16.82
CA TRP A 95 -15.78 -6.28 -15.62
C TRP A 95 -15.01 -7.12 -14.61
N LEU A 96 -14.22 -8.10 -15.08
CA LEU A 96 -13.35 -8.90 -14.23
C LEU A 96 -12.29 -8.03 -13.53
N VAL A 97 -11.60 -7.16 -14.28
CA VAL A 97 -10.59 -6.25 -13.73
C VAL A 97 -11.22 -5.32 -12.68
N PHE A 98 -12.36 -4.70 -13.02
CA PHE A 98 -13.12 -3.86 -12.10
C PHE A 98 -13.49 -4.63 -10.82
N ALA A 99 -14.06 -5.83 -10.94
CA ALA A 99 -14.48 -6.62 -9.79
C ALA A 99 -13.30 -6.96 -8.86
N LEU A 100 -12.15 -7.34 -9.42
CA LEU A 100 -10.96 -7.66 -8.63
C LEU A 100 -10.39 -6.42 -7.94
N GLU A 101 -10.18 -5.33 -8.66
CA GLU A 101 -9.61 -4.10 -8.08
C GLU A 101 -10.55 -3.48 -7.05
N PHE A 102 -11.85 -3.40 -7.36
CA PHE A 102 -12.85 -2.90 -6.43
C PHE A 102 -12.88 -3.75 -5.16
N THR A 103 -12.90 -5.08 -5.29
CA THR A 103 -12.90 -5.98 -4.13
C THR A 103 -11.63 -5.83 -3.30
N MET A 104 -10.46 -5.68 -3.93
CA MET A 104 -9.19 -5.47 -3.24
C MET A 104 -9.18 -4.14 -2.47
N GLY A 105 -9.55 -3.04 -3.13
CA GLY A 105 -9.62 -1.71 -2.52
C GLY A 105 -10.66 -1.66 -1.39
N TRP A 106 -11.83 -2.26 -1.61
CA TRP A 106 -12.88 -2.39 -0.60
C TRP A 106 -12.41 -3.20 0.60
N SER A 107 -11.74 -4.34 0.38
CA SER A 107 -11.24 -5.19 1.47
C SER A 107 -10.22 -4.46 2.35
N LEU A 108 -9.31 -3.69 1.76
CA LEU A 108 -8.36 -2.86 2.50
C LEU A 108 -9.05 -1.76 3.30
N PHE A 109 -10.06 -1.12 2.71
CA PHE A 109 -10.87 -0.12 3.42
C PHE A 109 -11.60 -0.71 4.63
N VAL A 110 -12.25 -1.87 4.43
CA VAL A 110 -12.98 -2.59 5.47
C VAL A 110 -12.05 -3.08 6.58
N TYR A 111 -10.86 -3.57 6.22
CA TYR A 111 -9.83 -3.99 7.17
C TYR A 111 -9.44 -2.83 8.10
N ASN A 112 -9.14 -1.65 7.54
CA ASN A 112 -8.80 -0.46 8.31
C ASN A 112 -9.90 0.01 9.26
N LYS A 113 -11.17 -0.25 8.91
CA LYS A 113 -12.32 0.12 9.76
C LYS A 113 -12.71 -0.97 10.75
N ASN A 114 -11.95 -2.07 10.83
CA ASN A 114 -12.24 -3.19 11.72
C ASN A 114 -13.65 -3.78 11.55
N ILE A 115 -14.30 -3.57 10.39
CA ILE A 115 -15.71 -3.93 10.18
C ILE A 115 -15.91 -5.45 10.29
N PHE A 116 -14.98 -6.23 9.74
CA PHE A 116 -15.01 -7.69 9.80
C PHE A 116 -14.17 -8.29 10.92
N SER A 117 -13.56 -7.47 11.78
CA SER A 117 -12.72 -7.96 12.88
C SER A 117 -13.45 -8.93 13.83
N PRO A 118 -14.72 -8.68 14.24
CA PRO A 118 -15.49 -9.65 15.03
C PRO A 118 -15.71 -10.97 14.31
N LEU A 119 -15.99 -10.93 13.01
CA LEU A 119 -16.27 -12.12 12.21
C LEU A 119 -15.01 -12.96 11.97
N ILE A 120 -13.87 -12.32 11.65
CA ILE A 120 -12.58 -12.99 11.43
C ILE A 120 -12.07 -13.59 12.74
N HIS A 121 -12.13 -12.84 13.85
CA HIS A 121 -11.69 -13.35 15.16
C HIS A 121 -12.63 -14.45 15.67
N GLY A 122 -13.93 -14.27 15.51
CA GLY A 122 -14.96 -15.26 15.90
C GLY A 122 -14.80 -16.57 15.15
N THR A 123 -14.70 -16.54 13.82
CA THR A 123 -14.49 -17.74 12.99
C THR A 123 -13.17 -18.43 13.31
N LYS A 124 -12.08 -17.67 13.51
CA LYS A 124 -10.78 -18.23 13.91
C LYS A 124 -10.84 -18.90 15.27
N THR A 125 -11.51 -18.27 16.24
CA THR A 125 -11.67 -18.83 17.60
C THR A 125 -12.53 -20.08 17.57
N PHE A 126 -13.63 -20.07 16.81
CA PHE A 126 -14.49 -21.23 16.61
C PHE A 126 -13.73 -22.39 15.96
N ALA A 127 -12.98 -22.14 14.89
CA ALA A 127 -12.16 -23.16 14.23
C ALA A 127 -11.06 -23.73 15.15
N LEU A 128 -10.40 -22.86 15.94
CA LEU A 128 -9.41 -23.29 16.92
C LEU A 128 -10.03 -24.14 18.04
N MET A 129 -11.25 -23.80 18.46
CA MET A 129 -12.01 -24.57 19.46
C MET A 129 -12.33 -25.98 18.97
N LEU A 130 -12.66 -26.16 17.68
CA LEU A 130 -12.84 -27.49 17.08
C LEU A 130 -11.57 -28.35 17.13
N ILE A 131 -10.40 -27.71 17.13
CA ILE A 131 -9.09 -28.37 17.21
C ILE A 131 -8.58 -28.44 18.67
N GLY A 132 -9.37 -27.94 19.64
CA GLY A 132 -9.01 -27.90 21.06
C GLY A 132 -7.91 -26.90 21.41
N ARG A 133 -7.63 -25.92 20.55
CA ARG A 133 -6.61 -24.89 20.76
C ARG A 133 -7.25 -23.56 21.16
N LYS A 134 -6.54 -22.79 21.99
CA LYS A 134 -6.93 -21.43 22.38
C LYS A 134 -6.27 -20.38 21.47
N PRO A 135 -6.97 -19.28 21.12
CA PRO A 135 -6.38 -18.19 20.35
C PRO A 135 -5.26 -17.50 21.15
N LYS A 136 -4.15 -17.19 20.47
CA LYS A 136 -2.98 -16.54 21.08
C LYS A 136 -3.19 -15.07 21.44
N LYS A 137 -4.12 -14.40 20.74
CA LYS A 137 -4.43 -12.98 20.92
C LYS A 137 -5.89 -12.82 21.28
N SER A 138 -6.18 -11.95 22.23
CA SER A 138 -7.54 -11.54 22.54
C SER A 138 -8.16 -10.74 21.37
N TYR A 139 -9.49 -10.62 21.34
CA TYR A 139 -10.17 -9.79 20.35
C TYR A 139 -9.71 -8.32 20.42
N TYR A 140 -9.54 -7.81 21.64
CA TYR A 140 -9.06 -6.46 21.90
C TYR A 140 -7.64 -6.23 21.35
N GLU A 141 -6.71 -7.15 21.62
CA GLU A 141 -5.35 -7.06 21.07
C GLU A 141 -5.33 -7.10 19.54
N TYR A 142 -6.23 -7.91 18.94
CA TYR A 142 -6.34 -7.97 17.48
C TYR A 142 -6.84 -6.64 16.90
N MET A 143 -7.87 -6.04 17.49
CA MET A 143 -8.40 -4.74 17.03
C MET A 143 -7.40 -3.61 17.24
N MET A 144 -6.71 -3.60 18.38
CA MET A 144 -5.71 -2.58 18.71
C MET A 144 -4.53 -2.65 17.73
N TYR A 145 -4.07 -3.85 17.40
CA TYR A 145 -3.01 -4.05 16.40
C TYR A 145 -3.35 -3.42 15.04
N ILE A 146 -4.60 -3.55 14.57
CA ILE A 146 -5.05 -2.97 13.31
C ILE A 146 -5.14 -1.44 13.39
N ASN A 147 -5.59 -0.90 14.53
CA ASN A 147 -5.65 0.55 14.76
C ASN A 147 -4.26 1.19 14.85
N GLU A 148 -3.30 0.49 15.44
CA GLU A 148 -1.90 0.94 15.55
C GLU A 148 -1.16 0.83 14.23
N ASN A 149 -1.52 -0.13 13.38
CA ASN A 149 -0.86 -0.38 12.10
C ASN A 149 -1.88 -0.33 10.94
N PRO A 150 -2.51 0.84 10.69
CA PRO A 150 -3.49 0.96 9.61
C PRO A 150 -2.77 0.95 8.26
N VAL A 151 -3.41 0.36 7.25
CA VAL A 151 -2.92 0.47 5.87
C VAL A 151 -3.03 1.94 5.45
N PRO A 152 -1.97 2.57 4.90
CA PRO A 152 -2.04 3.98 4.55
C PRO A 152 -3.19 4.30 3.60
N THR A 153 -3.97 5.34 3.93
CA THR A 153 -5.20 5.72 3.23
C THR A 153 -5.02 5.95 1.73
N PHE A 154 -3.82 6.36 1.35
CA PHE A 154 -3.43 6.53 -0.04
C PHE A 154 -3.66 5.27 -0.89
N TYR A 155 -3.31 4.08 -0.40
CA TYR A 155 -3.30 2.87 -1.23
C TYR A 155 -4.71 2.41 -1.62
N TYR A 156 -5.63 2.27 -0.66
CA TYR A 156 -6.98 1.82 -0.99
C TYR A 156 -7.79 2.87 -1.75
N LEU A 157 -7.56 4.17 -1.49
CA LEU A 157 -8.19 5.24 -2.28
C LEU A 157 -7.71 5.24 -3.73
N LEU A 158 -6.40 5.05 -3.94
CA LEU A 158 -5.82 4.91 -5.27
C LEU A 158 -6.47 3.74 -6.01
N ILE A 159 -6.52 2.55 -5.40
CA ILE A 159 -7.11 1.35 -6.00
C ILE A 159 -8.59 1.57 -6.34
N LEU A 160 -9.38 2.11 -5.41
CA LEU A 160 -10.80 2.38 -5.65
C LEU A 160 -11.02 3.40 -6.77
N THR A 161 -10.18 4.44 -6.83
CA THR A 161 -10.26 5.45 -7.91
C THR A 161 -9.99 4.81 -9.27
N PHE A 162 -8.99 3.92 -9.35
CA PHE A 162 -8.68 3.16 -10.56
C PHE A 162 -9.82 2.24 -10.99
N ALA A 163 -10.37 1.47 -10.04
CA ALA A 163 -11.50 0.61 -10.30
C ALA A 163 -12.68 1.41 -10.88
N LEU A 164 -12.99 2.59 -10.30
CA LEU A 164 -14.05 3.46 -10.82
C LEU A 164 -13.74 4.02 -12.21
N VAL A 165 -12.48 4.33 -12.52
CA VAL A 165 -12.08 4.75 -13.87
C VAL A 165 -12.26 3.62 -14.89
N ILE A 166 -11.96 2.37 -14.52
CA ILE A 166 -12.16 1.18 -15.37
C ILE A 166 -13.65 0.86 -15.55
N LEU A 167 -14.48 1.16 -14.54
CA LEU A 167 -15.93 0.96 -14.61
C LEU A 167 -16.56 1.79 -15.74
N ILE A 168 -16.05 3.00 -16.02
CA ILE A 168 -16.60 3.88 -17.07
C ILE A 168 -16.62 3.18 -18.44
N PRO A 169 -15.49 2.74 -19.02
CA PRO A 169 -15.51 2.03 -20.30
C PRO A 169 -16.25 0.69 -20.22
N ALA A 170 -16.22 -0.02 -19.09
CA ALA A 170 -16.98 -1.27 -18.92
C ALA A 170 -18.49 -1.06 -19.07
N VAL A 171 -19.03 -0.01 -18.43
CA VAL A 171 -20.45 0.35 -18.51
C VAL A 171 -20.81 0.83 -19.92
N ILE A 172 -19.97 1.66 -20.54
CA ILE A 172 -20.20 2.13 -21.92
C ILE A 172 -20.30 0.94 -22.88
N LEU A 173 -19.36 -0.02 -22.81
CA LEU A 173 -19.39 -1.20 -23.65
C LEU A 173 -20.60 -2.10 -23.36
N MET A 174 -20.96 -2.26 -22.09
CA MET A 174 -22.16 -3.01 -21.72
C MET A 174 -23.42 -2.40 -22.33
N LEU A 175 -23.57 -1.08 -22.29
CA LEU A 175 -24.71 -0.37 -22.89
C LEU A 175 -24.73 -0.47 -24.43
N MET A 176 -23.57 -0.61 -25.08
CA MET A 176 -23.50 -0.82 -26.53
C MET A 176 -23.84 -2.25 -26.96
N LEU A 177 -23.70 -3.23 -26.05
CA LEU A 177 -23.96 -4.65 -26.31
C LEU A 177 -25.41 -5.08 -26.03
N ILE A 178 -26.15 -4.27 -25.28
CA ILE A 178 -27.60 -4.44 -25.01
C ILE A 178 -28.39 -3.89 -26.21
#